data_AF-A0A183UVM2-F1
#
_entry.id   AF-A0A183UVM2-F1
#
_cell.length_a   1.000
_cell.length_b   1.000
_cell.length_c   1.000
_cell.angle_alpha   90.00
_cell.angle_beta   90.00
_cell.angle_gamma   90.00
#
_symmetry.space_group_name_H-M   'P 1'
#
loop_
_entity.id
_entity.type
_entity.pdbx_description
1 polymer ?
#
loop_
_entity_poly.entity_id
_entity_poly.type
_entity_poly.pdbx_seq_one_letter_code
_entity_poly.pdbx_strand_id
1 'polypeptide(L)'
;MSGNLPNFQVASSDTRSGKISRRNGSEPLKRFTEAKKAIGDVYSDLEGYVNDLSSFYREVINGQNIVPDEQIREVERFMDSIKTIKEIFHRDNMKVVFFGR
;
A
#
# COMPACT_ATOMS: atom_id res chain seq x y z
N MET A 1 -14.29 59.67 46.63
CA MET A 1 -14.28 58.18 46.55
C MET A 1 -14.93 57.80 45.23
N SER A 2 -14.22 57.94 44.11
CA SER A 2 -14.74 57.59 42.77
C SER A 2 -14.55 56.09 42.56
N GLY A 3 -15.66 55.38 42.37
CA GLY A 3 -15.65 53.95 42.08
C GLY A 3 -15.26 53.68 40.62
N ASN A 4 -14.24 52.87 40.41
CA ASN A 4 -13.95 52.27 39.11
C ASN A 4 -14.89 51.08 38.88
N LEU A 5 -15.65 51.12 37.79
CA LEU A 5 -16.38 49.96 37.26
C LEU A 5 -15.41 49.03 36.50
N PRO A 6 -15.61 47.71 36.54
CA PRO A 6 -14.82 46.78 35.74
C PRO A 6 -15.22 46.87 34.26
N ASN A 7 -14.20 47.02 33.41
CA ASN A 7 -14.31 46.96 31.96
C ASN A 7 -14.58 45.50 31.53
N PHE A 8 -15.78 45.20 31.05
CA PHE A 8 -16.09 43.90 30.45
C PHE A 8 -15.48 43.84 29.04
N GLN A 9 -14.35 43.16 28.90
CA GLN A 9 -13.86 42.72 27.59
C GLN A 9 -14.72 41.53 27.11
N VAL A 10 -15.49 41.77 26.05
CA VAL A 10 -16.18 40.70 25.31
C VAL A 10 -15.12 39.93 24.54
N ALA A 11 -14.74 38.76 25.06
CA ALA A 11 -13.98 37.78 24.29
C ALA A 11 -14.90 37.23 23.19
N SER A 12 -14.61 37.61 21.95
CA SER A 12 -15.19 36.99 20.76
C SER A 12 -14.93 35.50 20.81
N SER A 13 -15.96 34.73 21.19
CA SER A 13 -15.93 33.28 21.05
C SER A 13 -16.10 32.98 19.57
N ASP A 14 -14.98 32.74 18.89
CA ASP A 14 -14.95 32.13 17.56
C ASP A 14 -15.47 30.69 17.67
N THR A 15 -16.78 30.56 17.83
CA THR A 15 -17.53 29.33 17.68
C THR A 15 -17.72 29.04 16.20
N ARG A 16 -16.61 28.82 15.48
CA ARG A 16 -16.64 28.00 14.26
C ARG A 16 -16.44 26.53 14.62
N SER A 17 -17.33 26.04 15.50
CA SER A 17 -17.67 24.63 15.58
C SER A 17 -18.57 24.28 14.39
N GLY A 18 -17.99 24.38 13.19
CA GLY A 18 -18.55 23.86 11.97
C GLY A 18 -18.32 22.37 11.95
N LYS A 19 -19.32 21.62 12.43
CA LYS A 19 -19.42 20.16 12.35
C LYS A 19 -18.88 19.61 11.03
N ILE A 20 -17.62 19.16 11.01
CA ILE A 20 -17.14 18.08 10.14
C ILE A 20 -16.92 16.86 11.04
N SER A 21 -17.96 16.51 11.80
CA SER A 21 -18.18 15.11 12.11
C SER A 21 -18.80 14.49 10.85
N ARG A 22 -17.95 14.14 9.89
CA ARG A 22 -18.30 13.25 8.77
C ARG A 22 -17.20 12.21 8.62
N ARG A 23 -17.42 11.11 9.35
CA ARG A 23 -16.94 9.75 9.08
C ARG A 23 -15.46 9.49 9.35
N ASN A 24 -15.25 8.78 10.44
CA ASN A 24 -14.12 7.88 10.69
C ASN A 24 -14.02 6.82 9.58
N GLY A 25 -13.55 7.19 8.39
CA GLY A 25 -13.42 6.28 7.25
C GLY A 25 -12.52 6.89 6.19
N SER A 26 -11.26 6.44 6.21
CA SER A 26 -10.15 6.70 5.29
C SER A 26 -10.39 7.69 4.15
N GLU A 27 -9.56 8.73 4.12
CA GLU A 27 -9.36 9.62 2.97
C GLU A 27 -9.36 8.80 1.67
N PRO A 28 -10.24 9.08 0.68
CA PRO A 28 -10.48 8.17 -0.45
C PRO A 28 -9.22 7.76 -1.24
N LEU A 29 -8.23 8.65 -1.31
CA LEU A 29 -6.93 8.36 -1.95
C LEU A 29 -6.05 7.44 -1.10
N LYS A 30 -6.17 7.46 0.24
CA LYS A 30 -5.47 6.53 1.13
C LYS A 30 -5.88 5.09 0.87
N ARG A 31 -7.13 4.83 0.51
CA ARG A 31 -7.58 3.47 0.14
C ARG A 31 -6.80 2.90 -1.04
N PHE A 32 -6.44 3.74 -2.03
CA PHE A 32 -5.59 3.32 -3.15
C PHE A 32 -4.18 2.98 -2.65
N THR A 33 -3.58 3.84 -1.82
CA THR A 33 -2.25 3.60 -1.26
C THR A 33 -2.21 2.34 -0.38
N GLU A 34 -3.23 2.12 0.45
CA GLU A 34 -3.38 0.92 1.29
C GLU A 34 -3.53 -0.34 0.45
N ALA A 35 -4.37 -0.32 -0.59
CA ALA A 35 -4.52 -1.43 -1.51
C ALA A 35 -3.22 -1.72 -2.29
N LYS A 36 -2.54 -0.67 -2.77
CA LYS A 36 -1.24 -0.76 -3.46
C LYS A 36 -0.17 -1.35 -2.55
N LYS A 37 -0.18 -1.03 -1.25
CA LYS A 37 0.70 -1.65 -0.27
C LYS A 37 0.35 -3.11 -0.05
N ALA A 38 -0.92 -3.42 0.22
CA ALA A 38 -1.36 -4.78 0.50
C ALA A 38 -1.04 -5.75 -0.65
N ILE A 39 -1.25 -5.33 -1.91
CA ILE A 39 -0.87 -6.17 -3.06
C ILE A 39 0.66 -6.30 -3.18
N GLY A 40 1.41 -5.24 -2.91
CA GLY A 40 2.88 -5.27 -2.89
C GLY A 40 3.43 -6.23 -1.84
N ASP A 41 2.82 -6.27 -0.65
CA ASP A 41 3.17 -7.18 0.44
C ASP A 41 2.90 -8.63 0.00
N VAL A 42 1.70 -8.94 -0.53
CA VAL A 42 1.35 -10.29 -1.02
C VAL A 42 2.32 -10.79 -2.10
N TYR A 43 2.69 -9.95 -3.07
CA TYR A 43 3.64 -10.36 -4.11
C TYR A 43 5.08 -10.47 -3.61
N SER A 44 5.42 -9.81 -2.49
CA SER A 44 6.73 -9.97 -1.84
C SER A 44 6.80 -11.28 -1.07
N ASP A 45 5.72 -11.66 -0.38
CA ASP A 45 5.60 -12.97 0.26
C ASP A 45 5.66 -14.10 -0.79
N LEU A 46 4.93 -13.93 -1.90
CA LEU A 46 4.94 -14.89 -3.00
C LEU A 46 6.34 -15.05 -3.63
N GLU A 47 7.08 -13.96 -3.83
CA GLU A 47 8.47 -14.02 -4.28
C GLU A 47 9.35 -14.79 -3.29
N GLY A 48 9.16 -14.59 -1.98
CA GLY A 48 9.83 -15.36 -0.94
C GLY A 48 9.56 -16.86 -1.07
N TYR A 49 8.29 -17.27 -1.14
CA TYR A 49 7.92 -18.68 -1.25
C TYR A 49 8.47 -19.36 -2.51
N VAL A 50 8.48 -18.66 -3.65
CA VAL A 50 9.00 -19.22 -4.90
C VAL A 50 10.53 -19.30 -4.87
N ASN A 51 11.22 -18.35 -4.24
CA ASN A 51 12.67 -18.43 -4.01
C ASN A 51 13.05 -19.58 -3.08
N ASP A 52 12.29 -19.79 -1.99
CA ASP A 52 12.49 -20.90 -1.08
C ASP A 52 12.28 -22.24 -1.80
N LEU A 53 11.24 -22.34 -2.63
CA LEU A 53 10.98 -23.52 -3.46
C LEU A 53 12.11 -23.79 -4.47
N SER A 54 12.58 -22.75 -5.15
CA SER A 54 13.71 -22.84 -6.08
C SER A 54 14.99 -23.33 -5.38
N SER A 55 15.25 -22.82 -4.17
CA SER A 55 16.39 -23.24 -3.35
C SER A 55 16.26 -24.70 -2.92
N PHE A 56 15.06 -25.09 -2.45
CA PHE A 56 14.77 -26.49 -2.09
C PHE A 56 14.97 -27.44 -3.27
N TYR A 57 14.48 -27.09 -4.46
CA TYR A 57 14.70 -27.91 -5.65
C TYR A 57 16.19 -28.08 -5.95
N ARG A 58 16.99 -27.02 -5.87
CA ARG A 58 18.45 -27.10 -6.07
C ARG A 58 19.14 -27.99 -5.04
N GLU A 59 18.73 -27.94 -3.79
CA GLU A 59 19.26 -28.80 -2.72
C GLU A 59 18.91 -30.27 -2.95
N VAL A 60 17.67 -30.56 -3.36
CA VAL A 60 17.21 -31.93 -3.65
C VAL A 60 17.91 -32.51 -4.88
N ILE A 61 18.05 -31.74 -5.96
CA ILE A 61 18.72 -32.15 -7.20
C ILE A 61 20.19 -32.53 -6.95
N ASN A 62 20.86 -31.82 -6.05
CA ASN A 62 22.25 -32.12 -5.68
C ASN A 62 22.42 -33.43 -4.88
N GLY A 63 21.32 -34.05 -4.43
CA GLY A 63 21.32 -35.32 -3.69
C GLY A 63 20.70 -36.48 -4.48
N GLN A 64 19.58 -36.26 -5.18
CA GLN A 64 18.81 -37.25 -5.93
C GLN A 64 18.01 -36.54 -7.03
N ASN A 65 18.00 -37.06 -8.26
CA ASN A 65 17.31 -36.46 -9.41
C ASN A 65 15.78 -36.70 -9.34
N ILE A 66 15.15 -36.23 -8.26
CA ILE A 66 13.74 -36.49 -7.90
C ILE A 66 12.79 -35.50 -8.59
N VAL A 67 13.25 -34.27 -8.82
CA VAL A 67 12.41 -33.18 -9.36
C VAL A 67 12.56 -33.16 -10.89
N PRO A 68 11.46 -33.25 -11.66
CA PRO A 68 11.50 -33.11 -13.12
C PRO A 68 11.93 -31.71 -13.58
N ASP A 69 12.73 -31.64 -14.64
CA ASP A 69 13.19 -30.38 -15.25
C ASP A 69 12.06 -29.42 -15.65
N GLU A 70 10.87 -29.97 -15.96
CA GLU A 70 9.69 -29.17 -16.27
C GLU A 70 9.24 -28.32 -15.08
N GLN A 71 9.23 -28.90 -13.87
CA GLN A 71 8.83 -28.18 -12.66
C GLN A 71 9.83 -27.08 -12.30
N ILE A 72 11.13 -27.33 -12.52
CA ILE A 72 12.18 -26.33 -12.30
C ILE A 72 11.96 -25.13 -13.23
N ARG A 73 11.74 -25.39 -14.52
CA ARG A 73 11.46 -24.33 -15.50
C ARG A 73 10.16 -23.59 -15.20
N GLU A 74 9.16 -24.26 -14.65
CA GLU A 74 7.91 -23.63 -14.24
C GLU A 74 8.14 -22.65 -13.08
N VAL A 75 8.93 -23.05 -12.07
CA VAL A 75 9.32 -22.18 -10.95
C VAL A 75 10.07 -20.94 -11.45
N GLU A 76 11.01 -21.11 -12.38
CA GLU A 76 11.74 -19.97 -12.99
C GLU A 76 10.78 -19.00 -13.71
N ARG A 77 9.80 -19.53 -14.46
CA ARG A 77 8.77 -18.69 -15.10
C ARG A 77 7.90 -17.95 -14.09
N PHE A 78 7.59 -18.57 -12.95
CA PHE A 78 6.86 -17.88 -11.88
C PHE A 78 7.69 -16.75 -11.28
N MET A 79 9.00 -16.94 -11.05
CA MET A 79 9.88 -15.88 -10.57
C MET A 79 9.86 -14.67 -11.52
N ASP A 80 10.01 -14.88 -12.83
CA ASP A 80 9.99 -13.81 -13.82
C ASP A 80 8.64 -13.09 -13.89
N SER A 81 7.55 -13.86 -13.81
CA SER A 81 6.18 -13.33 -13.82
C SER A 81 5.91 -12.46 -12.59
N ILE A 82 6.28 -12.94 -11.40
CA ILE A 82 6.16 -12.20 -10.13
C ILE A 82 6.95 -10.90 -10.18
N LYS A 83 8.20 -10.96 -10.63
CA LYS A 83 9.06 -9.78 -10.79
C LYS A 83 8.42 -8.74 -11.70
N THR A 84 7.94 -9.16 -12.87
CA THR A 84 7.27 -8.28 -13.84
C THR A 84 6.05 -7.60 -13.22
N ILE A 85 5.22 -8.36 -12.50
CA ILE A 85 4.03 -7.83 -11.83
C ILE A 85 4.41 -6.80 -10.75
N LYS A 86 5.43 -7.10 -9.93
CA LYS A 86 5.95 -6.15 -8.92
C LYS A 86 6.44 -4.85 -9.54
N GLU A 87 7.14 -4.91 -10.67
CA GLU A 87 7.60 -3.71 -11.38
C GLU A 87 6.44 -2.86 -11.90
N ILE A 88 5.37 -3.49 -12.42
CA ILE A 88 4.16 -2.81 -12.88
C ILE A 88 3.48 -2.08 -11.72
N PHE A 89 3.28 -2.76 -10.59
CA PHE A 89 2.62 -2.14 -9.43
C PHE A 89 3.41 -0.96 -8.86
N HIS A 90 4.74 -1.03 -8.82
CA HIS A 90 5.56 0.09 -8.34
C HIS A 90 5.30 1.37 -9.13
N ARG A 91 5.08 1.26 -10.45
CA ARG A 91 4.83 2.38 -11.37
C ARG A 91 3.38 2.87 -11.37
N ASP A 92 2.45 2.10 -10.80
CA ASP A 92 1.02 2.40 -10.87
C ASP A 92 0.64 3.64 -10.03
N ASN A 93 -0.06 4.58 -10.64
CA ASN A 93 -0.45 5.85 -10.03
C ASN A 93 -1.83 6.27 -10.53
N MET A 94 -2.65 6.84 -9.65
CA MET A 94 -3.95 7.40 -10.04
C MET A 94 -3.76 8.60 -10.97
N LYS A 95 -4.45 8.57 -12.12
CA LYS A 95 -4.39 9.65 -13.12
C LYS A 95 -5.78 10.25 -13.32
N VAL A 96 -5.86 11.58 -13.31
CA VAL A 96 -7.04 12.35 -13.73
C VAL A 96 -6.63 13.25 -14.88
N VAL A 97 -7.49 13.36 -15.89
CA VAL A 97 -7.27 14.23 -17.06
C VAL A 97 -8.49 15.11 -17.23
N PHE A 98 -8.26 16.41 -17.36
CA PHE A 98 -9.30 17.40 -17.59
C PHE A 98 -9.25 17.87 -19.04
N PHE A 99 -10.43 18.09 -19.64
CA PHE A 99 -10.57 18.65 -20.98
C PHE A 99 -11.47 19.89 -20.92
N GLY A 100 -11.19 20.87 -21.76
CA GLY A 100 -11.93 22.13 -21.89
C GLY A 100 -11.87 22.65 -23.34
N ARG A 101 -12.83 23.52 -23.71
CA ARG A 101 -12.89 24.15 -25.04
C ARG A 101 -11.91 25.30 -25.18
#